data_AF-G2NVP6-F1
#
_entry.id   AF-G2NVP6-F1
#
_cell.length_a   1.000
_cell.length_b   1.000
_cell.length_c   1.000
_cell.angle_alpha   90.00
_cell.angle_beta   90.00
_cell.angle_gamma   90.00
#
_symmetry.space_group_name_H-M   'P 1'
#
loop_
_entity.id
_entity.type
_entity.pdbx_description
1 polymer ?
#
loop_
_entity_poly.entity_id
_entity_poly.type
_entity_poly.pdbx_seq_one_letter_code
_entity_poly.pdbx_strand_id
1 'polypeptide(L)'
;MDAFSPDPQDRDAPGPLAWVELADGQSVTAQVIGRLDRRSSGGGWWYEVRLPVWAEVRLPDRVTVEPDSVVMRVPARLVTSIEGTDYSAVPTQRQRPPARPPRSSLTAPAGRWSMQHLPAPAGGPGRRVIHHESCWIPTGAADLTLDQALRELTRPGSEPCTACDARHLPTS
;
A
#
# COMPACT_ATOMS: atom_id res chain seq x y z
N MET A 1 15.20 31.13 34.33
CA MET A 1 15.62 30.83 32.95
C MET A 1 15.18 29.40 32.71
N ASP A 2 13.90 29.21 32.42
CA ASP A 2 13.33 27.89 32.23
C ASP A 2 13.52 27.46 30.78
N ALA A 3 14.09 26.27 30.64
CA ALA A 3 14.33 25.62 29.38
C ALA A 3 13.00 25.33 28.69
N PHE A 4 12.84 25.83 27.47
CA PHE A 4 11.84 25.34 26.53
C PHE A 4 12.15 23.87 26.22
N SER A 5 11.56 22.95 26.98
CA SER A 5 11.34 21.60 26.50
C SER A 5 10.30 21.67 25.39
N PRO A 6 10.60 21.26 24.15
CA PRO A 6 9.56 21.13 23.14
C PRO A 6 8.55 20.09 23.62
N ASP A 7 7.29 20.51 23.68
CA ASP A 7 6.12 19.66 23.93
C ASP A 7 6.19 18.44 23.00
N PRO A 8 6.05 17.19 23.49
CA PRO A 8 5.90 16.03 22.62
C PRO A 8 4.75 16.31 21.66
N GLN A 9 5.09 16.46 20.37
CA GLN A 9 4.17 16.81 19.29
C GLN A 9 2.80 16.22 19.55
N ASP A 10 1.79 17.08 19.68
CA ASP A 10 0.39 16.69 19.80
C ASP A 10 0.05 15.76 18.63
N ARG A 11 0.08 14.45 18.89
CA ARG A 11 -0.12 13.39 17.88
C ARG A 11 -1.59 13.36 17.43
N ASP A 12 -2.46 14.11 18.10
CA ASP A 12 -3.88 14.22 17.84
C ASP A 12 -4.25 15.51 17.08
N ALA A 13 -3.32 16.46 16.92
CA ALA A 13 -3.53 17.60 16.03
C ALA A 13 -3.73 17.11 14.59
N PRO A 14 -4.82 17.52 13.90
CA PRO A 14 -5.07 17.05 12.56
C PRO A 14 -3.95 17.49 11.62
N GLY A 15 -3.22 16.53 11.05
CA GLY A 15 -2.24 16.76 9.99
C GLY A 15 -2.81 17.53 8.79
N PRO A 16 -1.95 18.15 7.97
CA PRO A 16 -2.36 19.00 6.85
C PRO A 16 -3.16 18.22 5.79
N LEU A 17 -4.11 18.90 5.14
CA LEU A 17 -4.93 18.31 4.08
C LEU A 17 -4.18 18.31 2.74
N ALA A 18 -4.47 17.32 1.90
CA ALA A 18 -4.05 17.29 0.49
C ALA A 18 -5.18 16.74 -0.38
N TRP A 19 -5.14 17.05 -1.67
CA TRP A 19 -5.98 16.39 -2.67
C TRP A 19 -5.42 15.01 -2.97
N VAL A 20 -6.29 14.00 -3.01
CA VAL A 20 -5.96 12.61 -3.32
C VAL A 20 -6.86 12.13 -4.46
N GLU A 21 -6.25 11.62 -5.53
CA GLU A 21 -6.95 10.99 -6.64
C GLU A 21 -7.21 9.51 -6.33
N LEU A 22 -8.47 9.10 -6.39
CA LEU A 22 -8.94 7.73 -6.21
C LEU A 22 -8.88 6.95 -7.52
N ALA A 23 -9.05 5.62 -7.45
CA ALA A 23 -8.88 4.74 -8.60
C ALA A 23 -9.88 4.98 -9.75
N ASP A 24 -11.02 5.61 -9.45
CA ASP A 24 -12.05 6.00 -10.41
C ASP A 24 -11.86 7.43 -10.97
N GLY A 25 -10.75 8.09 -10.62
CA GLY A 25 -10.43 9.46 -11.04
C GLY A 25 -11.08 10.53 -10.17
N GLN A 26 -11.86 10.17 -9.14
CA GLN A 26 -12.39 11.15 -8.19
C GLN A 26 -11.26 11.78 -7.38
N SER A 27 -11.37 13.08 -7.11
CA SER A 27 -10.46 13.81 -6.21
C SER A 27 -11.16 14.11 -4.89
N VAL A 28 -10.54 13.70 -3.79
CA VAL A 28 -11.04 13.92 -2.43
C VAL A 28 -9.99 14.61 -1.57
N THR A 29 -10.41 15.31 -0.51
CA THR A 29 -9.47 15.81 0.50
C THR A 29 -9.19 14.71 1.52
N ALA A 30 -7.91 14.49 1.82
CA ALA A 30 -7.49 13.57 2.87
C ALA A 30 -6.42 14.23 3.73
N GLN A 31 -6.36 13.82 4.99
CA GLN A 31 -5.35 14.27 5.92
C GLN A 31 -4.04 13.50 5.67
N VAL A 32 -2.95 14.22 5.48
CA VAL A 32 -1.62 13.63 5.35
C VAL A 32 -1.05 13.36 6.75
N ILE A 33 -0.85 12.08 7.06
CA ILE A 33 -0.33 11.65 8.37
C ILE A 33 1.10 11.10 8.29
N GLY A 34 1.62 10.85 7.09
CA GLY A 34 3.01 10.41 6.92
C GLY A 34 3.52 10.45 5.47
N ARG A 35 4.83 10.43 5.32
CA ARG A 35 5.57 10.30 4.05
C ARG A 35 6.51 9.12 4.12
N LEU A 36 6.52 8.28 3.09
CA LEU A 36 7.39 7.11 3.01
C LEU A 36 8.22 7.13 1.72
N ASP A 37 9.55 7.13 1.86
CA ASP A 37 10.49 6.88 0.75
C ASP A 37 10.71 5.36 0.64
N ARG A 38 10.10 4.73 -0.37
CA ARG A 38 10.30 3.30 -0.67
C ARG A 38 11.41 3.15 -1.72
N ARG A 39 12.59 2.70 -1.29
CA ARG A 39 13.79 2.57 -2.16
C ARG A 39 13.96 1.22 -2.85
N SER A 40 13.06 0.27 -2.67
CA SER A 40 13.08 -1.00 -3.44
C SER A 40 12.67 -0.76 -4.90
N SER A 41 13.13 -1.62 -5.80
CA SER A 41 13.00 -1.52 -7.26
C SER A 41 11.59 -1.16 -7.73
N GLY A 42 11.45 0.01 -8.38
CA GLY A 42 10.18 0.72 -8.64
C GLY A 42 9.93 1.94 -7.74
N GLY A 43 10.90 2.26 -6.88
CA GLY A 43 10.81 3.17 -5.75
C GLY A 43 10.40 4.60 -6.04
N GLY A 44 9.73 5.19 -5.05
CA GLY A 44 9.23 6.55 -5.08
C GLY A 44 8.63 6.96 -3.74
N TRP A 45 8.22 8.21 -3.65
CA TRP A 45 7.53 8.73 -2.47
C TRP A 45 6.08 8.23 -2.41
N TRP A 46 5.65 7.92 -1.20
CA TRP A 46 4.28 7.59 -0.85
C TRP A 46 3.82 8.48 0.28
N TYR A 47 2.52 8.76 0.33
CA TYR A 47 1.87 9.37 1.47
C TYR A 47 1.03 8.33 2.20
N GLU A 48 1.03 8.40 3.52
CA GLU A 48 0.01 7.78 4.35
C GLU A 48 -1.04 8.85 4.63
N VAL A 49 -2.27 8.57 4.26
CA VAL A 49 -3.38 9.52 4.34
C VAL A 49 -4.55 8.91 5.12
N ARG A 50 -5.25 9.76 5.87
CA ARG A 50 -6.49 9.43 6.57
C ARG A 50 -7.66 10.08 5.82
N LEU A 51 -8.57 9.27 5.32
CA LEU A 51 -9.76 9.70 4.61
C LEU A 51 -11.00 9.53 5.50
N PRO A 52 -11.78 10.59 5.78
CA PRO A 52 -13.06 10.45 6.46
C PRO A 52 -14.08 9.76 5.55
N VAL A 53 -14.81 8.79 6.10
CA VAL A 53 -15.83 8.01 5.39
C VAL A 53 -17.07 7.83 6.26
N TRP A 54 -18.18 7.43 5.66
CA TRP A 54 -19.33 6.93 6.41
C TRP A 54 -19.20 5.42 6.56
N ALA A 55 -19.38 4.92 7.78
CA ALA A 55 -19.43 3.49 8.07
C ALA A 55 -20.83 3.07 8.47
N GLU A 56 -21.24 1.88 8.01
CA GLU A 56 -22.45 1.21 8.52
C GLU A 56 -22.18 0.71 9.94
N VAL A 57 -23.03 1.11 10.89
CA VAL A 57 -22.98 0.66 12.28
C VAL A 57 -24.23 -0.14 12.58
N ARG A 58 -24.04 -1.38 13.03
CA ARG A 58 -25.12 -2.28 13.43
C ARG A 58 -25.31 -2.21 14.94
N LEU A 59 -26.41 -1.58 15.35
CA LEU A 59 -26.88 -1.56 16.72
C LEU A 59 -27.86 -2.73 16.95
N PRO A 60 -28.13 -3.13 18.20
CA PRO A 60 -29.04 -4.23 18.49
C PRO A 60 -30.45 -4.08 17.90
N ASP A 61 -30.93 -2.84 17.75
CA ASP A 61 -32.29 -2.50 17.31
C ASP A 61 -32.37 -1.93 15.88
N ARG A 62 -31.24 -1.49 15.30
CA ARG A 62 -31.22 -0.81 13.99
C ARG A 62 -29.85 -0.82 13.31
N VAL A 63 -29.88 -0.52 12.02
CA VAL A 63 -28.69 -0.14 11.25
C VAL A 63 -28.66 1.38 11.10
N THR A 64 -27.51 2.00 11.35
CA THR A 64 -27.28 3.44 11.20
C THR A 64 -25.96 3.69 10.45
N VAL A 65 -25.67 4.95 10.14
CA VAL A 65 -24.40 5.38 9.58
C VAL A 65 -23.70 6.34 10.53
N GLU A 66 -22.40 6.17 10.74
CA GLU A 66 -21.58 7.04 11.60
C GLU A 66 -20.28 7.44 10.87
N PRO A 67 -19.68 8.59 11.20
CA PRO A 67 -18.39 8.97 10.64
C PRO A 67 -17.29 8.02 11.12
N ASP A 68 -16.44 7.59 10.21
CA ASP A 68 -15.23 6.80 10.48
C ASP A 68 -14.08 7.30 9.59
N SER A 69 -12.92 6.67 9.67
CA SER A 69 -11.79 6.98 8.80
C SER A 69 -11.05 5.74 8.34
N VAL A 70 -10.58 5.78 7.09
CA VAL A 70 -9.69 4.77 6.54
C VAL A 70 -8.30 5.38 6.40
N VAL A 71 -7.29 4.65 6.89
CA VAL A 71 -5.88 4.97 6.63
C VAL A 71 -5.40 4.15 5.45
N MET A 72 -4.84 4.83 4.44
CA MET A 72 -4.34 4.19 3.24
C MET A 72 -3.01 4.81 2.80
N ARG A 73 -2.25 4.04 2.00
CA ARG A 73 -1.01 4.50 1.39
C ARG A 73 -1.23 4.78 -0.09
N VAL A 74 -0.82 5.97 -0.52
CA VAL A 74 -1.06 6.47 -1.87
C VAL A 74 0.27 6.89 -2.50
N PRO A 75 0.56 6.53 -3.77
CA PRO A 75 1.73 7.03 -4.48
C PRO A 75 1.73 8.57 -4.55
N ALA A 76 2.88 9.22 -4.39
CA ALA A 76 2.95 10.68 -4.42
C ALA A 76 2.41 11.34 -5.70
N ARG A 77 2.44 10.62 -6.84
CA ARG A 77 1.88 11.12 -8.10
C ARG A 77 0.34 11.31 -8.10
N LEU A 78 -0.36 10.69 -7.15
CA LEU A 78 -1.82 10.82 -6.98
C LEU A 78 -2.18 11.78 -5.84
N VAL A 79 -1.20 12.50 -5.30
CA VAL A 79 -1.39 13.42 -4.18
C VAL A 79 -0.93 14.80 -4.58
N THR A 80 -1.85 15.77 -4.50
CA THR A 80 -1.59 17.17 -4.82
C THR A 80 -1.68 18.01 -3.55
N SER A 81 -0.63 18.74 -3.23
CA SER A 81 -0.62 19.66 -2.09
C SER A 81 -1.60 20.81 -2.30
N ILE A 82 -2.25 21.24 -1.23
CA ILE A 82 -3.07 22.44 -1.19
C ILE A 82 -2.12 23.64 -1.00
N GLU A 83 -2.25 24.64 -1.87
CA GLU A 83 -1.44 25.85 -1.83
C GLU A 83 -1.56 26.55 -0.46
N GLY A 84 -0.45 27.08 0.05
CA GLY A 84 -0.39 27.76 1.35
C GLY A 84 -0.47 26.85 2.58
N THR A 85 -0.62 25.53 2.42
CA THR A 85 -0.63 24.58 3.54
C THR A 85 0.81 24.24 3.95
N ASP A 86 1.11 24.33 5.25
CA ASP A 86 2.40 23.87 5.78
C ASP A 86 2.38 22.35 5.99
N TYR A 87 3.37 21.67 5.41
CA TYR A 87 3.57 20.24 5.56
C TYR A 87 4.91 19.89 6.22
N SER A 88 5.60 20.86 6.82
CA SER A 88 6.89 20.68 7.48
C SER A 88 6.79 19.67 8.64
N ALA A 89 5.66 19.63 9.34
CA ALA A 89 5.40 18.75 10.46
C ALA A 89 5.05 17.30 10.08
N VAL A 90 4.83 16.99 8.80
CA VAL A 90 4.44 15.64 8.37
C VAL A 90 5.59 14.65 8.59
N PRO A 91 5.39 13.60 9.43
CA PRO A 91 6.43 12.61 9.69
C PRO A 91 6.93 11.97 8.38
N THR A 92 8.26 11.96 8.21
CA THR A 92 8.88 11.44 7.00
C THR A 92 9.77 10.25 7.34
N GLN A 93 9.34 9.06 6.95
CA GLN A 93 10.09 7.82 7.11
C GLN A 93 10.79 7.46 5.81
N ARG A 94 12.12 7.31 5.88
CA ARG A 94 12.87 6.71 4.78
C ARG A 94 12.99 5.21 5.07
N GLN A 95 12.44 4.35 4.20
CA GLN A 95 12.71 2.93 4.33
C GLN A 95 14.19 2.70 4.03
N ARG A 96 14.95 2.46 5.10
CA ARG A 96 16.33 2.01 4.97
C ARG A 96 16.28 0.65 4.27
N PRO A 97 17.14 0.41 3.25
CA PRO A 97 17.34 -0.95 2.78
C PRO A 97 17.59 -1.85 3.98
N PRO A 98 17.07 -3.09 4.02
CA PRO A 98 17.40 -4.01 5.09
C PRO A 98 18.92 -4.00 5.27
N ALA A 99 19.37 -3.86 6.52
CA ALA A 99 20.80 -3.83 6.81
C ALA A 99 21.45 -5.04 6.13
N ARG A 100 22.56 -4.81 5.42
CA ARG A 100 23.33 -5.89 4.78
C ARG A 100 23.51 -7.00 5.82
N PRO A 101 23.00 -8.22 5.58
CA PRO A 101 23.19 -9.29 6.55
C PRO A 101 24.69 -9.46 6.81
N PRO A 102 25.11 -9.83 8.03
CA PRO A 102 26.50 -10.21 8.25
C PRO A 102 26.90 -11.21 7.18
N ARG A 103 28.12 -11.06 6.63
CA ARG A 103 28.69 -11.94 5.60
C ARG A 103 28.89 -13.35 6.19
N SER A 104 27.80 -14.10 6.38
CA SER A 104 27.83 -15.53 6.72
C SER A 104 26.43 -16.14 6.61
N SER A 105 25.92 -16.22 5.39
CA SER A 105 25.01 -17.31 4.97
C SER A 105 24.73 -17.14 3.47
N LEU A 106 25.40 -17.96 2.67
CA LEU A 106 24.95 -18.30 1.32
C LEU A 106 23.59 -18.98 1.46
N THR A 107 22.50 -18.21 1.47
CA THR A 107 21.13 -18.51 0.99
C THR A 107 20.23 -17.39 1.54
N ALA A 108 20.08 -16.28 0.81
CA ALA A 108 18.99 -15.35 1.08
C ALA A 108 17.65 -16.07 0.82
N PRO A 109 16.57 -15.83 1.59
CA PRO A 109 15.27 -16.36 1.20
C PRO A 109 14.90 -15.74 -0.15
N ALA A 110 14.66 -16.58 -1.15
CA ALA A 110 14.00 -16.17 -2.39
C ALA A 110 12.70 -15.44 -2.02
N GLY A 111 12.29 -14.44 -2.82
CA GLY A 111 11.12 -13.60 -2.51
C GLY A 111 9.84 -14.40 -2.19
N ARG A 112 8.82 -13.73 -1.65
CA ARG A 112 7.47 -14.33 -1.51
C ARG A 112 6.56 -13.85 -2.63
N TRP A 113 5.70 -14.74 -3.10
CA TRP A 113 4.66 -14.43 -4.08
C TRP A 113 3.28 -14.71 -3.50
N SER A 114 2.25 -14.12 -4.08
CA SER A 114 0.85 -14.40 -3.72
C SER A 114 -0.02 -14.54 -4.95
N MET A 115 -1.16 -15.22 -4.82
CA MET A 115 -2.11 -15.41 -5.91
C MET A 115 -3.44 -14.73 -5.63
N GLN A 116 -3.90 -13.95 -6.60
CA GLN A 116 -5.25 -13.40 -6.64
C GLN A 116 -6.09 -14.13 -7.68
N HIS A 117 -7.28 -14.58 -7.28
CA HIS A 117 -8.28 -15.14 -8.20
C HIS A 117 -9.24 -14.03 -8.63
N LEU A 118 -9.32 -13.79 -9.94
CA LEU A 118 -10.27 -12.85 -10.54
C LEU A 118 -11.40 -13.66 -11.22
N PRO A 119 -12.67 -13.41 -10.87
CA PRO A 119 -13.78 -14.09 -11.53
C PRO A 119 -13.84 -13.71 -13.01
N ALA A 120 -14.28 -14.62 -13.86
CA ALA A 120 -14.54 -14.31 -15.26
C ALA A 120 -15.89 -13.59 -15.42
N PRO A 121 -16.01 -12.68 -16.40
CA PRO A 121 -17.31 -12.26 -16.89
C PRO A 121 -18.04 -13.45 -17.55
N ALA A 122 -19.28 -13.71 -17.14
CA ALA A 122 -20.24 -14.63 -17.77
C ALA A 122 -19.68 -15.98 -18.27
N GLY A 123 -19.42 -16.92 -17.34
CA GLY A 123 -19.20 -18.35 -17.65
C GLY A 123 -17.84 -18.72 -18.24
N GLY A 124 -16.94 -17.75 -18.44
CA GLY A 124 -15.56 -18.00 -18.86
C GLY A 124 -14.67 -18.56 -17.74
N PRO A 125 -13.44 -19.02 -18.08
CA PRO A 125 -12.45 -19.40 -17.08
C PRO A 125 -11.95 -18.15 -16.34
N GLY A 126 -12.01 -18.17 -15.00
CA GLY A 126 -11.45 -17.11 -14.15
C GLY A 126 -9.96 -16.91 -14.40
N ARG A 127 -9.45 -15.71 -14.06
CA ARG A 127 -8.03 -15.37 -14.21
C ARG A 127 -7.33 -15.49 -12.86
N ARG A 128 -6.05 -15.86 -12.90
CA ARG A 128 -5.17 -15.93 -11.73
C ARG A 128 -4.03 -14.96 -11.94
N VAL A 129 -3.84 -14.04 -11.00
CA VAL A 129 -2.78 -13.03 -11.08
C VAL A 129 -1.78 -13.31 -9.97
N ILE A 130 -0.52 -13.50 -10.35
CA ILE A 130 0.59 -13.74 -9.43
C ILE A 130 1.26 -12.41 -9.08
N HIS A 131 1.34 -12.11 -7.79
CA HIS A 131 1.93 -10.90 -7.25
C HIS A 131 3.20 -11.23 -6.50
N HIS A 132 4.14 -10.30 -6.50
CA HIS A 132 5.29 -10.34 -5.60
C HIS A 132 4.92 -9.67 -4.26
N GLU A 133 5.55 -10.04 -3.14
CA GLU A 133 5.42 -9.38 -1.81
C GLU A 133 5.64 -7.86 -1.81
N SER A 134 6.23 -7.29 -2.89
CA SER A 134 6.44 -5.85 -3.05
C SER A 134 5.32 -5.17 -3.83
N CYS A 135 4.31 -5.93 -4.28
CA CYS A 135 3.13 -5.40 -4.95
C CYS A 135 2.31 -4.55 -3.98
N TRP A 136 1.76 -3.45 -4.47
CA TRP A 136 0.93 -2.53 -3.70
C TRP A 136 -0.55 -2.88 -3.75
N ILE A 137 -0.95 -3.80 -4.64
CA ILE A 137 -2.33 -4.30 -4.74
C ILE A 137 -2.56 -5.30 -3.59
N PRO A 138 -3.59 -5.14 -2.75
CA PRO A 138 -3.93 -6.11 -1.72
C PRO A 138 -4.30 -7.46 -2.35
N THR A 139 -3.59 -8.52 -1.97
CA THR A 139 -3.85 -9.88 -2.44
C THR A 139 -4.28 -10.78 -1.30
N GLY A 140 -5.05 -11.84 -1.61
CA GLY A 140 -5.35 -12.90 -0.66
C GLY A 140 -4.10 -13.59 -0.10
N ALA A 141 -4.27 -14.27 1.04
CA ALA A 141 -3.23 -14.70 1.97
C ALA A 141 -2.34 -15.89 1.55
N ALA A 142 -2.34 -16.30 0.27
CA ALA A 142 -1.56 -17.47 -0.14
C ALA A 142 -0.09 -17.08 -0.40
N ASP A 143 0.79 -17.28 0.58
CA ASP A 143 2.24 -17.15 0.41
C ASP A 143 2.77 -18.33 -0.44
N LEU A 144 3.20 -18.05 -1.67
CA LEU A 144 3.83 -18.99 -2.60
C LEU A 144 5.35 -18.87 -2.56
N THR A 145 6.03 -20.01 -2.65
CA THR A 145 7.47 -20.10 -2.95
C THR A 145 7.74 -19.82 -4.44
N LEU A 146 9.01 -19.60 -4.82
CA LEU A 146 9.41 -19.41 -6.22
C LEU A 146 8.93 -20.55 -7.12
N ASP A 147 9.19 -21.80 -6.74
CA ASP A 147 8.79 -22.96 -7.53
C ASP A 147 7.27 -23.09 -7.64
N GLN A 148 6.52 -22.71 -6.59
CA GLN A 148 5.07 -22.68 -6.64
C GLN A 148 4.59 -21.60 -7.61
N ALA A 149 5.15 -20.39 -7.55
CA ALA A 149 4.81 -19.31 -8.45
C ALA A 149 5.09 -19.68 -9.93
N LEU A 150 6.23 -20.32 -10.22
CA LEU A 150 6.56 -20.80 -11.56
C LEU A 150 5.59 -21.87 -12.06
N ARG A 151 5.23 -22.85 -11.21
CA ARG A 151 4.22 -23.86 -11.58
C ARG A 151 2.86 -23.23 -11.85
N GLU A 152 2.46 -22.21 -11.10
CA GLU A 152 1.18 -21.54 -11.34
C GLU A 152 1.17 -20.77 -12.66
N LEU A 153 2.27 -20.16 -13.08
CA LEU A 153 2.39 -19.49 -14.38
C LEU A 153 2.26 -20.44 -15.57
N THR A 154 2.57 -21.72 -15.41
CA THR A 154 2.35 -22.72 -16.49
C THR A 154 0.88 -23.08 -16.69
N ARG A 155 -0.03 -22.67 -15.79
CA ARG A 155 -1.45 -23.00 -15.90
C ARG A 155 -2.18 -22.02 -16.82
N PRO A 156 -3.15 -22.50 -17.62
CA PRO A 156 -4.02 -21.62 -18.40
C PRO A 156 -4.73 -20.59 -17.53
N GLY A 157 -4.72 -19.33 -17.99
CA GLY A 157 -5.36 -18.21 -17.32
C GLY A 157 -4.57 -17.63 -16.13
N SER A 158 -3.34 -18.09 -15.91
CA SER A 158 -2.42 -17.48 -14.94
C SER A 158 -1.51 -16.45 -15.62
N GLU A 159 -1.33 -15.30 -15.01
CA GLU A 159 -0.46 -14.23 -15.51
C GLU A 159 0.30 -13.54 -14.37
N PRO A 160 1.49 -12.99 -14.64
CA PRO A 160 2.15 -12.11 -13.68
C PRO A 160 1.39 -10.78 -13.58
N CYS A 161 1.31 -10.24 -12.37
CA CYS A 161 0.75 -8.92 -12.15
C CYS A 161 1.59 -7.87 -12.87
N THR A 162 0.98 -7.10 -13.77
CA THR A 162 1.67 -6.03 -14.53
C THR A 162 2.21 -4.90 -13.65
N ALA A 163 1.65 -4.70 -12.46
CA ALA A 163 2.06 -3.63 -11.55
C ALA A 163 3.34 -3.96 -10.76
N CYS A 164 3.63 -5.25 -10.53
CA CYS A 164 4.85 -5.69 -9.85
C CYS A 164 5.75 -6.60 -10.70
N ASP A 165 5.32 -6.91 -11.92
CA ASP A 165 5.93 -7.84 -12.87
C ASP A 165 6.25 -9.23 -12.29
N ALA A 166 5.57 -9.59 -11.18
CA ALA A 166 5.94 -10.69 -10.28
C ALA A 166 7.46 -10.77 -9.99
N ARG A 167 8.13 -9.61 -10.04
CA ARG A 167 9.57 -9.28 -10.16
C ARG A 167 10.53 -10.41 -10.58
N HIS A 168 10.50 -10.84 -11.85
CA HIS A 168 11.47 -11.76 -12.49
C HIS A 168 11.16 -13.27 -12.42
N LEU A 169 9.89 -13.67 -12.47
CA LEU A 169 9.58 -15.02 -12.97
C LEU A 169 9.87 -15.03 -14.49
N PRO A 170 10.70 -15.95 -15.03
CA PRO A 170 10.91 -16.07 -16.47
C PRO A 170 9.55 -16.20 -17.18
N THR A 171 9.29 -15.27 -18.08
CA THR A 171 8.21 -15.37 -19.06
C THR A 171 8.65 -16.37 -20.13
N SER A 172 7.89 -17.47 -20.28
CA SER A 172 8.02 -18.37 -21.42
C SER A 172 7.45 -17.77 -22.70
#